data_AF-A0A848UXM3-F1
#
_entry.id   AF-A0A848UXM3-F1
#
_cell.length_a   1.000
_cell.length_b   1.000
_cell.length_c   1.000
_cell.angle_alpha   90.00
_cell.angle_beta   90.00
_cell.angle_gamma   90.00
#
_symmetry.space_group_name_H-M   'P 1'
#
loop_
_entity.id
_entity.type
_entity.pdbx_description
1 polymer ?
#
loop_
_entity_poly.entity_id
_entity_poly.type
_entity_poly.pdbx_seq_one_letter_code
_entity_poly.pdbx_strand_id
1 'polypeptide(L)'
;MKITYHLLLVLSITLSACGEESAGQKIEPAKEVFDSASQFAKLVLGERLSVHYTEYKRGEVGVDGLFESEGMIGYTIFSNELYQKVPSPVDVTGCVLFAAKFENEESAKSAFVQLKSHSAIRASEVEGLVGILPVQVRYLEQMRNVGAFFTQQDNYVFYLPETCENPPVESSWEDFENLFLRFITEKNEEIEVINADCEKDAFLIQKIEARR
;
A
#
# COMPACT_ATOMS: atom_id res chain seq x y z
N MET A 1 34.14 -19.60 71.92
CA MET A 1 33.08 -18.56 71.94
C MET A 1 32.08 -18.92 70.83
N LYS A 2 30.79 -18.91 71.16
CA LYS A 2 29.75 -19.75 70.54
C LYS A 2 29.51 -19.50 69.04
N ILE A 3 29.48 -20.60 68.29
CA ILE A 3 28.92 -20.78 66.96
C ILE A 3 27.40 -20.91 67.12
N THR A 4 26.61 -20.26 66.27
CA THR A 4 25.19 -20.60 66.11
C THR A 4 24.76 -20.35 64.66
N TYR A 5 24.72 -21.44 63.90
CA TYR A 5 24.00 -21.56 62.64
C TYR A 5 22.64 -22.19 62.96
N HIS A 6 21.54 -21.54 62.56
CA HIS A 6 20.23 -22.17 62.42
C HIS A 6 19.61 -21.62 61.13
N LEU A 7 19.64 -22.39 60.04
CA LEU A 7 18.71 -23.45 59.62
C LEU A 7 17.47 -22.88 58.90
N LEU A 8 17.37 -23.29 57.63
CA LEU A 8 16.31 -23.02 56.66
C LEU A 8 14.89 -23.19 57.24
N LEU A 9 13.96 -22.36 56.76
CA LEU A 9 12.60 -22.81 56.51
C LEU A 9 12.16 -22.37 55.11
N VAL A 10 12.04 -23.37 54.24
CA VAL A 10 11.36 -23.32 52.94
C VAL A 10 9.87 -23.30 53.23
N LEU A 11 9.13 -22.33 52.70
CA LEU A 11 7.68 -22.41 52.61
C LEU A 11 7.28 -22.37 51.13
N SER A 12 7.10 -23.56 50.57
CA SER A 12 6.45 -23.79 49.29
C SER A 12 4.95 -23.56 49.46
N ILE A 13 4.39 -22.60 48.73
CA ILE A 13 2.94 -22.54 48.51
C ILE A 13 2.69 -23.07 47.10
N THR A 14 2.41 -24.37 47.03
CA THR A 14 1.73 -24.98 45.89
C THR A 14 0.24 -25.00 46.18
N LEU A 15 -0.52 -24.16 45.49
CA LEU A 15 -1.95 -24.33 45.29
C LEU A 15 -2.19 -24.42 43.80
N SER A 16 -2.31 -25.67 43.36
CA SER A 16 -2.92 -26.11 42.11
C SER A 16 -4.44 -26.02 42.27
N ALA A 17 -5.14 -25.44 41.29
CA ALA A 17 -6.32 -26.02 40.65
C ALA A 17 -7.06 -25.02 39.75
N CYS A 18 -7.55 -25.55 38.62
CA CYS A 18 -8.41 -24.95 37.58
C CYS A 18 -7.70 -23.90 36.70
N GLY A 19 -7.28 -24.19 35.47
CA GLY A 19 -7.91 -25.06 34.48
C GLY A 19 -8.86 -24.23 33.62
N GLU A 20 -8.31 -23.34 32.80
CA GLU A 20 -8.91 -22.94 31.54
C GLU A 20 -7.86 -23.19 30.46
N GLU A 21 -8.02 -24.30 29.73
CA GLU A 21 -7.51 -24.42 28.38
C GLU A 21 -8.24 -23.37 27.54
N SER A 22 -7.72 -22.15 27.49
CA SER A 22 -8.01 -21.31 26.33
C SER A 22 -7.28 -21.96 25.17
N ALA A 23 -8.07 -22.52 24.25
CA ALA A 23 -7.60 -23.01 22.98
C ALA A 23 -6.57 -22.00 22.45
N GLY A 24 -5.33 -22.45 22.29
CA GLY A 24 -4.29 -21.71 21.61
C GLY A 24 -4.75 -21.49 20.19
N GLN A 25 -5.53 -20.43 19.98
CA GLN A 25 -5.68 -19.82 18.69
C GLN A 25 -4.25 -19.40 18.36
N LYS A 26 -3.63 -20.19 17.49
CA LYS A 26 -2.37 -19.86 16.86
C LYS A 26 -2.68 -18.57 16.13
N ILE A 27 -2.45 -17.43 16.80
CA ILE A 27 -2.51 -16.12 16.19
C ILE A 27 -1.40 -16.21 15.15
N GLU A 28 -1.78 -16.51 13.91
CA GLU A 28 -0.89 -16.25 12.78
C GLU A 28 -0.51 -14.78 12.93
N PRO A 29 0.78 -14.44 13.00
CA PRO A 29 1.18 -13.05 13.13
C PRO A 29 0.48 -12.29 12.00
N ALA A 30 -0.21 -11.21 12.37
CA ALA A 30 -0.85 -10.33 11.41
C ALA A 30 0.21 -9.98 10.36
N LYS A 31 0.02 -10.52 9.15
CA LYS A 31 0.95 -10.32 8.06
C LYS A 31 0.85 -8.84 7.70
N GLU A 32 1.93 -8.09 7.91
CA GLU A 32 1.93 -6.66 7.61
C GLU A 32 1.55 -6.46 6.13
N VAL A 33 0.64 -5.51 5.84
CA VAL A 33 0.09 -5.33 4.48
C VAL A 33 1.18 -5.14 3.42
N PHE A 34 2.31 -4.54 3.80
CA PHE A 34 3.47 -4.37 2.95
C PHE A 34 4.12 -5.69 2.55
N ASP A 35 4.22 -6.67 3.46
CA ASP A 35 4.75 -8.00 3.14
C ASP A 35 3.82 -8.74 2.19
N SER A 36 2.51 -8.57 2.35
CA SER A 36 1.51 -9.07 1.40
C SER A 36 1.67 -8.45 0.02
N ALA A 37 1.78 -7.13 -0.08
CA ALA A 37 2.04 -6.42 -1.32
C ALA A 37 3.35 -6.85 -1.99
N SER A 38 4.40 -7.08 -1.20
CA SER A 38 5.69 -7.60 -1.67
C SER A 38 5.57 -9.02 -2.24
N GLN A 39 4.76 -9.88 -1.62
CA GLN A 39 4.48 -11.22 -2.13
C GLN A 39 3.68 -11.20 -3.45
N PHE A 40 2.74 -10.27 -3.60
CA PHE A 40 2.08 -10.03 -4.88
C PHE A 40 3.11 -9.68 -5.96
N ALA A 41 3.97 -8.68 -5.72
CA ALA A 41 5.00 -8.30 -6.69
C ALA A 41 5.95 -9.46 -7.03
N LYS A 42 6.28 -10.29 -6.04
CA LYS A 42 7.10 -11.50 -6.23
C LYS A 42 6.40 -12.56 -7.07
N LEU A 43 5.09 -12.74 -6.90
CA LEU A 43 4.28 -13.63 -7.73
C LEU A 43 4.31 -13.18 -9.20
N VAL A 44 4.16 -11.87 -9.44
CA VAL A 44 4.10 -11.28 -10.79
C VAL A 44 5.46 -11.34 -11.50
N LEU A 45 6.54 -10.93 -10.81
CA LEU A 45 7.85 -10.73 -11.45
C LEU A 45 8.85 -11.87 -11.21
N GLY A 46 8.60 -12.75 -10.25
CA GLY A 46 9.47 -13.88 -9.93
C GLY A 46 10.88 -13.44 -9.55
N GLU A 47 11.89 -14.04 -10.18
CA GLU A 47 13.30 -13.72 -9.94
C GLU A 47 13.72 -12.34 -10.45
N ARG A 48 12.96 -11.76 -11.38
CA ARG A 48 13.24 -10.44 -11.98
C ARG A 48 12.75 -9.27 -11.12
N LEU A 49 12.20 -9.54 -9.93
CA LEU A 49 11.71 -8.50 -9.03
C LEU A 49 12.88 -7.64 -8.54
N SER A 50 12.78 -6.34 -8.77
CA SER A 50 13.58 -5.31 -8.12
C SER A 50 12.70 -4.46 -7.21
N VAL A 51 13.22 -4.09 -6.05
CA VAL A 51 12.50 -3.29 -5.04
C VAL A 51 13.32 -2.06 -4.71
N HIS A 52 12.70 -0.89 -4.83
CA HIS A 52 13.36 0.39 -4.63
C HIS A 52 12.58 1.25 -3.65
N TYR A 53 13.16 1.47 -2.47
CA TYR A 53 12.69 2.47 -1.54
C TYR A 53 13.32 3.84 -1.82
N THR A 54 12.51 4.87 -1.69
CA THR A 54 12.92 6.27 -1.75
C THR A 54 12.24 7.02 -0.60
N GLU A 55 13.04 7.71 0.21
CA GLU A 55 12.53 8.64 1.21
C GLU A 55 11.87 9.84 0.52
N TYR A 56 10.71 10.23 1.01
CA TYR A 56 9.97 11.34 0.43
C TYR A 56 10.67 12.66 0.77
N LYS A 57 10.77 13.54 -0.25
CA LYS A 57 11.26 14.90 -0.10
C LYS A 57 10.23 15.85 -0.69
N ARG A 58 9.80 16.82 0.12
CA ARG A 58 8.79 17.79 -0.30
C ARG A 58 9.26 18.61 -1.51
N GLY A 59 8.37 18.74 -2.49
CA GLY A 59 8.61 19.53 -3.69
C GLY A 59 9.31 18.78 -4.83
N GLU A 60 9.53 17.47 -4.72
CA GLU A 60 9.88 16.64 -5.87
C GLU A 60 8.65 16.47 -6.79
N VAL A 61 8.89 16.37 -8.12
CA VAL A 61 7.85 16.50 -9.16
C VAL A 61 7.58 15.20 -9.93
N GLY A 62 8.01 14.05 -9.40
CA GLY A 62 7.70 12.72 -9.91
C GLY A 62 6.38 12.16 -9.39
N VAL A 63 6.17 10.86 -9.57
CA VAL A 63 4.97 10.11 -9.13
C VAL A 63 4.73 10.22 -7.62
N ASP A 64 5.74 10.51 -6.83
CA ASP A 64 5.61 10.77 -5.40
C ASP A 64 4.92 12.09 -5.09
N GLY A 65 5.00 13.08 -5.99
CA GLY A 65 4.18 14.29 -5.94
C GLY A 65 2.67 13.99 -6.02
N LEU A 66 2.27 12.85 -6.59
CA LEU A 66 0.87 12.39 -6.58
C LEU A 66 0.37 12.15 -5.15
N PHE A 67 1.23 11.65 -4.28
CA PHE A 67 0.90 11.28 -2.89
C PHE A 67 1.34 12.34 -1.87
N GLU A 68 1.99 13.42 -2.32
CA GLU A 68 2.44 14.51 -1.44
C GLU A 68 1.31 15.00 -0.55
N SER A 69 1.46 14.73 0.73
CA SER A 69 0.54 15.10 1.79
C SER A 69 1.24 14.99 3.15
N GLU A 70 0.59 15.44 4.21
CA GLU A 70 1.14 15.39 5.56
C GLU A 70 1.33 13.94 6.03
N GLY A 71 2.50 13.67 6.62
CA GLY A 71 2.84 12.34 7.15
C GLY A 71 3.35 11.34 6.11
N MET A 72 3.61 11.74 4.85
CA MET A 72 4.28 10.86 3.89
C MET A 72 5.74 10.65 4.29
N ILE A 73 6.16 9.39 4.44
CA ILE A 73 7.54 9.01 4.79
C ILE A 73 8.37 8.75 3.53
N GLY A 74 7.77 8.10 2.54
CA GLY A 74 8.48 7.62 1.37
C GLY A 74 7.59 6.68 0.56
N TYR A 75 8.19 6.06 -0.45
CA TYR A 75 7.51 5.09 -1.29
C TYR A 75 8.44 3.96 -1.70
N THR A 76 7.81 2.82 -1.96
CA THR A 76 8.48 1.65 -2.52
C THR A 76 7.93 1.38 -3.91
N ILE A 77 8.84 1.22 -4.86
CA ILE A 77 8.55 0.77 -6.21
C ILE A 77 8.90 -0.71 -6.32
N PHE A 78 7.96 -1.51 -6.80
CA PHE A 78 8.21 -2.88 -7.24
C PHE A 78 8.23 -2.88 -8.77
N SER A 79 9.37 -3.22 -9.35
CA SER A 79 9.62 -3.15 -10.79
C SER A 79 10.40 -4.36 -11.27
N ASN A 80 10.51 -4.54 -12.59
CA ASN A 80 11.46 -5.51 -13.13
C ASN A 80 12.93 -5.03 -12.94
N GLU A 81 13.88 -5.95 -13.07
CA GLU A 81 15.32 -5.72 -12.95
C GLU A 81 15.93 -4.76 -14.00
N LEU A 82 15.23 -4.54 -15.12
CA LEU A 82 15.67 -3.66 -16.20
C LEU A 82 15.26 -2.20 -15.95
N TYR A 83 14.38 -1.95 -14.99
CA TYR A 83 13.94 -0.61 -14.62
C TYR A 83 15.11 0.21 -14.08
N GLN A 84 15.39 1.34 -14.75
CA GLN A 84 16.43 2.25 -14.30
C GLN A 84 15.91 3.07 -13.12
N LYS A 85 16.51 2.87 -11.94
CA LYS A 85 16.15 3.65 -10.76
C LYS A 85 16.42 5.14 -11.00
N VAL A 86 15.35 5.92 -11.02
CA VAL A 86 15.39 7.38 -10.98
C VAL A 86 14.72 7.84 -9.68
N PRO A 87 15.33 8.71 -8.87
CA PRO A 87 14.63 9.38 -7.78
C PRO A 87 13.44 10.17 -8.34
N SER A 88 12.25 9.97 -7.79
CA SER A 88 11.02 10.68 -8.21
C SER A 88 10.71 10.47 -9.71
N PRO A 89 10.42 9.22 -10.13
CA PRO A 89 10.20 8.92 -11.54
C PRO A 89 8.89 9.55 -12.04
N VAL A 90 8.91 10.06 -13.26
CA VAL A 90 7.71 10.61 -13.94
C VAL A 90 6.96 9.51 -14.70
N ASP A 91 7.72 8.59 -15.32
CA ASP A 91 7.19 7.42 -16.02
C ASP A 91 7.36 6.18 -15.17
N VAL A 92 6.25 5.49 -14.94
CA VAL A 92 6.16 4.35 -14.05
C VAL A 92 5.55 3.11 -14.73
N THR A 93 5.37 3.18 -16.05
CA THR A 93 4.76 2.13 -16.89
C THR A 93 5.50 0.79 -16.78
N GLY A 94 6.79 0.80 -16.42
CA GLY A 94 7.61 -0.41 -16.20
C GLY A 94 7.51 -1.04 -14.80
N CYS A 95 6.66 -0.52 -13.93
CA CYS A 95 6.51 -0.97 -12.55
C CYS A 95 5.22 -1.77 -12.38
N VAL A 96 5.22 -2.71 -11.44
CA VAL A 96 4.03 -3.53 -11.15
C VAL A 96 3.24 -3.03 -9.96
N LEU A 97 3.87 -2.28 -9.05
CA LEU A 97 3.23 -1.73 -7.86
C LEU A 97 4.02 -0.56 -7.28
N PHE A 98 3.32 0.48 -6.86
CA PHE A 98 3.79 1.54 -5.97
C PHE A 98 3.10 1.40 -4.61
N ALA A 99 3.89 1.56 -3.55
CA ALA A 99 3.39 1.61 -2.18
C ALA A 99 3.92 2.88 -1.50
N ALA A 100 3.08 3.91 -1.41
CA ALA A 100 3.36 5.13 -0.65
C ALA A 100 3.12 4.86 0.83
N LYS A 101 4.14 5.07 1.66
CA LYS A 101 4.13 4.83 3.10
C LYS A 101 3.90 6.14 3.86
N PHE A 102 3.00 6.08 4.84
CA PHE A 102 2.69 7.17 5.73
C PHE A 102 3.05 6.85 7.18
N GLU A 103 3.15 7.89 8.01
CA GLU A 103 3.41 7.80 9.45
C GLU A 103 2.38 6.96 10.17
N ASN A 104 1.12 7.04 9.74
CA ASN A 104 0.00 6.31 10.31
C ASN A 104 -1.14 6.17 9.29
N GLU A 105 -2.14 5.38 9.66
CA GLU A 105 -3.33 5.10 8.85
C GLU A 105 -4.17 6.37 8.58
N GLU A 106 -4.24 7.30 9.52
CA GLU A 106 -5.00 8.55 9.35
C GLU A 106 -4.39 9.43 8.25
N SER A 107 -3.06 9.57 8.22
CA SER A 107 -2.35 10.25 7.15
C SER A 107 -2.58 9.58 5.79
N ALA A 108 -2.51 8.24 5.72
CA ALA A 108 -2.78 7.50 4.48
C ALA A 108 -4.23 7.69 3.99
N LYS A 109 -5.20 7.62 4.90
CA LYS A 109 -6.61 7.89 4.59
C LYS A 109 -6.83 9.31 4.08
N SER A 110 -6.20 10.30 4.73
CA SER A 110 -6.26 11.70 4.30
C SER A 110 -5.70 11.88 2.89
N ALA A 111 -4.55 11.26 2.60
CA ALA A 111 -3.93 11.27 1.27
C ALA A 111 -4.85 10.63 0.21
N PHE A 112 -5.45 9.47 0.52
CA PHE A 112 -6.37 8.79 -0.38
C PHE A 112 -7.65 9.59 -0.65
N VAL A 113 -8.19 10.26 0.38
CA VAL A 113 -9.36 11.16 0.22
C VAL A 113 -9.00 12.37 -0.65
N GLN A 114 -7.81 12.95 -0.49
CA GLN A 114 -7.33 14.03 -1.36
C GLN A 114 -7.19 13.56 -2.80
N LEU A 115 -6.56 12.40 -3.02
CA LEU A 115 -6.42 11.79 -4.34
C LEU A 115 -7.79 11.59 -5.01
N LYS A 116 -8.76 11.07 -4.26
CA LYS A 116 -10.15 10.90 -4.69
C LYS A 116 -10.83 12.22 -5.05
N SER A 117 -10.60 13.27 -4.27
CA SER A 117 -11.13 14.60 -4.55
C SER A 117 -10.51 15.19 -5.83
N HIS A 118 -9.18 15.05 -5.97
CA HIS A 118 -8.44 15.61 -7.08
C HIS A 118 -8.69 14.88 -8.40
N SER A 119 -9.05 13.59 -8.36
CA SER A 119 -9.33 12.80 -9.57
C SER A 119 -10.58 13.28 -10.33
N ALA A 120 -11.48 14.02 -9.67
CA ALA A 120 -12.63 14.64 -10.30
C ALA A 120 -12.30 15.95 -11.04
N ILE A 121 -11.13 16.55 -10.80
CA ILE A 121 -10.72 17.86 -11.33
C ILE A 121 -9.95 17.67 -12.64
N ARG A 122 -10.19 18.53 -13.63
CA ARG A 122 -9.44 18.55 -14.90
C ARG A 122 -8.22 19.45 -14.82
N ALA A 123 -7.18 19.11 -15.58
CA ALA A 123 -5.96 19.92 -15.67
C ALA A 123 -6.23 21.38 -16.10
N SER A 124 -7.26 21.64 -16.92
CA SER A 124 -7.66 22.99 -17.33
C SER A 124 -8.26 23.83 -16.19
N GLU A 125 -8.85 23.20 -15.18
CA GLU A 125 -9.49 23.89 -14.04
C GLU A 125 -8.47 24.42 -13.04
N VAL A 126 -7.24 23.90 -13.08
CA VAL A 126 -6.12 24.30 -12.21
C VAL A 126 -5.04 25.07 -12.98
N GLU A 127 -5.34 25.51 -14.20
CA GLU A 127 -4.42 26.31 -15.00
C GLU A 127 -4.11 27.64 -14.31
N GLY A 128 -2.82 27.98 -14.20
CA GLY A 128 -2.35 29.21 -13.55
C GLY A 128 -2.33 29.17 -12.01
N LEU A 129 -2.82 28.10 -11.38
CA LEU A 129 -2.67 27.89 -9.94
C LEU A 129 -1.25 27.46 -9.58
N VAL A 130 -0.84 27.72 -8.33
CA VAL A 130 0.46 27.34 -7.77
C VAL A 130 0.25 26.49 -6.52
N GLY A 131 1.10 25.47 -6.33
CA GLY A 131 1.05 24.56 -5.19
C GLY A 131 1.03 23.10 -5.63
N ILE A 132 0.73 22.20 -4.71
CA ILE A 132 0.74 20.76 -4.99
C ILE A 132 -0.49 20.28 -5.79
N LEU A 133 -1.65 20.91 -5.58
CA LEU A 133 -2.90 20.53 -6.26
C LEU A 133 -2.74 20.49 -7.80
N PRO A 134 -2.21 21.53 -8.47
CA PRO A 134 -2.00 21.48 -9.92
C PRO A 134 -1.04 20.37 -10.38
N VAL A 135 -0.06 19.99 -9.55
CA VAL A 135 0.87 18.90 -9.85
C VAL A 135 0.11 17.57 -9.82
N GLN A 136 -0.64 17.31 -8.74
CA GLN A 136 -1.43 16.09 -8.57
C GLN A 136 -2.49 15.92 -9.65
N VAL A 137 -3.24 16.99 -9.96
CA VAL A 137 -4.28 16.96 -11.01
C VAL A 137 -3.67 16.67 -12.39
N ARG A 138 -2.48 17.21 -12.71
CA ARG A 138 -1.82 16.92 -13.98
C ARG A 138 -1.37 15.45 -14.10
N TYR A 139 -0.88 14.86 -13.01
CA TYR A 139 -0.58 13.43 -12.99
C TYR A 139 -1.84 12.58 -13.16
N LEU A 140 -2.91 12.92 -12.45
CA LEU A 140 -4.20 12.24 -12.58
C LEU A 140 -4.77 12.36 -14.00
N GLU A 141 -4.62 13.51 -14.68
CA GLU A 141 -5.03 13.68 -16.08
C GLU A 141 -4.25 12.77 -17.03
N GLN A 142 -2.95 12.57 -16.79
CA GLN A 142 -2.15 11.61 -17.56
C GLN A 142 -2.65 10.18 -17.34
N MET A 143 -2.84 9.81 -16.07
CA MET A 143 -3.29 8.48 -15.66
C MET A 143 -4.69 8.13 -16.16
N ARG A 144 -5.58 9.12 -16.26
CA ARG A 144 -6.92 8.96 -16.83
C ARG A 144 -6.91 8.38 -18.25
N ASN A 145 -5.85 8.66 -19.03
CA ASN A 145 -5.73 8.21 -20.42
C ASN A 145 -4.98 6.87 -20.58
N VAL A 146 -4.22 6.44 -19.57
CA VAL A 146 -3.39 5.22 -19.64
C VAL A 146 -3.86 4.12 -18.69
N GLY A 147 -4.78 4.46 -17.79
CA GLY A 147 -5.29 3.59 -16.74
C GLY A 147 -4.53 3.76 -15.42
N ALA A 148 -5.22 3.54 -14.31
CA ALA A 148 -4.62 3.53 -12.98
C ALA A 148 -5.57 2.97 -11.93
N PHE A 149 -5.05 2.13 -11.03
CA PHE A 149 -5.78 1.63 -9.89
C PHE A 149 -5.13 2.07 -8.58
N PHE A 150 -5.88 2.79 -7.74
CA PHE A 150 -5.45 3.23 -6.42
C PHE A 150 -6.32 2.62 -5.32
N THR A 151 -5.70 2.30 -4.20
CA THR A 151 -6.41 1.90 -2.99
C THR A 151 -5.58 2.21 -1.74
N GLN A 152 -6.19 2.15 -0.56
CA GLN A 152 -5.55 2.42 0.72
C GLN A 152 -5.82 1.25 1.68
N GLN A 153 -4.77 0.81 2.37
CA GLN A 153 -4.86 -0.16 3.47
C GLN A 153 -3.74 0.10 4.48
N ASP A 154 -4.06 0.03 5.78
CA ASP A 154 -3.21 0.48 6.88
C ASP A 154 -2.59 1.87 6.61
N ASN A 155 -1.31 2.07 6.88
CA ASN A 155 -0.59 3.30 6.60
C ASN A 155 -0.01 3.36 5.18
N TYR A 156 -0.59 2.65 4.21
CA TYR A 156 -0.15 2.65 2.82
C TYR A 156 -1.25 3.09 1.85
N VAL A 157 -0.85 3.87 0.85
CA VAL A 157 -1.63 4.06 -0.38
C VAL A 157 -0.90 3.32 -1.50
N PHE A 158 -1.63 2.43 -2.17
CA PHE A 158 -1.13 1.62 -3.25
C PHE A 158 -1.57 2.18 -4.60
N TYR A 159 -0.70 2.02 -5.58
CA TYR A 159 -0.96 2.36 -6.97
C TYR A 159 -0.45 1.24 -7.88
N LEU A 160 -1.35 0.60 -8.61
CA LEU A 160 -1.01 -0.27 -9.73
C LEU A 160 -1.01 0.58 -11.00
N PRO A 161 0.14 0.77 -11.67
CA PRO A 161 0.20 1.41 -12.97
C PRO A 161 -0.46 0.49 -13.99
N GLU A 162 -1.65 0.87 -14.45
CA GLU A 162 -2.27 0.20 -15.58
C GLU A 162 -1.70 0.72 -16.89
N THR A 163 -1.91 -0.04 -17.95
CA THR A 163 -1.59 0.36 -19.31
C THR A 163 -2.71 -0.10 -20.23
N CYS A 164 -2.82 0.45 -21.43
CA CYS A 164 -3.79 -0.04 -22.41
C CYS A 164 -3.39 -1.35 -23.08
N GLU A 165 -2.27 -1.95 -22.65
CA GLU A 165 -1.85 -3.30 -22.99
C GLU A 165 -2.34 -4.30 -21.94
N ASN A 166 -2.13 -5.59 -22.18
CA ASN A 166 -2.49 -6.63 -21.21
C ASN A 166 -1.61 -6.54 -19.95
N PRO A 167 -2.14 -6.91 -18.77
CA PRO A 167 -1.34 -6.93 -17.55
C PRO A 167 -0.18 -7.95 -17.63
N PRO A 168 0.85 -7.81 -16.78
CA PRO A 168 2.03 -8.69 -16.81
C PRO A 168 1.72 -10.17 -16.54
N VAL A 169 0.68 -10.43 -15.74
CA VAL A 169 0.09 -11.74 -15.48
C VAL A 169 -1.43 -11.59 -15.49
N GLU A 170 -2.15 -12.70 -15.68
CA GLU A 170 -3.61 -12.76 -15.93
C GLU A 170 -4.06 -12.39 -17.35
N SER A 171 -5.31 -12.71 -17.67
CA SER A 171 -5.93 -12.44 -18.97
C SER A 171 -6.55 -11.05 -19.09
N SER A 172 -6.79 -10.35 -17.97
CA SER A 172 -7.45 -9.03 -17.94
C SER A 172 -6.97 -8.19 -16.75
N TRP A 173 -7.07 -6.86 -16.87
CA TRP A 173 -6.75 -5.94 -15.76
C TRP A 173 -7.64 -6.17 -14.54
N GLU A 174 -8.93 -6.45 -14.75
CA GLU A 174 -9.86 -6.80 -13.66
C GLU A 174 -9.38 -8.01 -12.85
N ASP A 175 -8.89 -9.07 -13.51
CA ASP A 175 -8.34 -10.24 -12.82
C ASP A 175 -7.05 -9.90 -12.06
N PHE A 176 -6.20 -9.05 -12.65
CA PHE A 176 -4.94 -8.62 -12.04
C PHE A 176 -5.14 -7.71 -10.81
N GLU A 177 -6.08 -6.77 -10.88
CA GLU A 177 -6.51 -5.93 -9.75
C GLU A 177 -7.10 -6.80 -8.63
N ASN A 178 -7.99 -7.75 -8.97
CA ASN A 178 -8.55 -8.68 -8.00
C ASN A 178 -7.48 -9.58 -7.37
N LEU A 179 -6.48 -10.02 -8.15
CA LEU A 179 -5.33 -10.74 -7.64
C LEU A 179 -4.58 -9.90 -6.60
N PHE A 180 -4.29 -8.63 -6.90
CA PHE A 180 -3.64 -7.72 -5.94
C PHE A 180 -4.45 -7.55 -4.66
N LEU A 181 -5.75 -7.27 -4.79
CA LEU A 181 -6.64 -7.07 -3.63
C LEU A 181 -6.62 -8.28 -2.70
N ARG A 182 -6.64 -9.52 -3.23
CA ARG A 182 -6.56 -10.75 -2.41
C ARG A 182 -5.33 -10.84 -1.49
N PHE A 183 -4.23 -10.19 -1.87
CA PHE A 183 -3.03 -10.12 -1.02
C PHE A 183 -3.19 -9.13 0.12
N ILE A 184 -3.73 -7.94 -0.17
CA ILE A 184 -3.75 -6.83 0.80
C ILE A 184 -5.01 -6.77 1.67
N THR A 185 -6.07 -7.50 1.31
CA THR A 185 -7.32 -7.53 2.08
C THR A 185 -7.58 -8.91 2.72
N GLU A 186 -8.41 -8.91 3.76
CA GLU A 186 -9.02 -10.09 4.33
C GLU A 186 -10.24 -10.55 3.50
N LYS A 187 -10.75 -11.74 3.81
CA LYS A 187 -11.91 -12.30 3.10
C LYS A 187 -13.18 -11.53 3.47
N ASN A 188 -13.96 -11.15 2.45
CA ASN A 188 -15.19 -10.33 2.59
C ASN A 188 -14.95 -8.92 3.14
N GLU A 189 -13.69 -8.46 3.16
CA GLU A 189 -13.39 -7.06 3.46
C GLU A 189 -13.83 -6.20 2.26
N GLU A 190 -14.52 -5.10 2.54
CA GLU A 190 -14.81 -4.09 1.52
C GLU A 190 -13.67 -3.08 1.47
N ILE A 191 -13.11 -2.87 0.29
CA ILE A 191 -12.05 -1.90 0.07
C ILE A 191 -12.49 -0.86 -0.97
N GLU A 192 -12.19 0.41 -0.70
CA GLU A 192 -12.46 1.49 -1.64
C GLU A 192 -11.31 1.61 -2.64
N VAL A 193 -11.66 1.77 -3.91
CA VAL A 193 -10.70 1.89 -5.02
C VAL A 193 -11.04 3.11 -5.88
N ILE A 194 -10.00 3.72 -6.45
CA ILE A 194 -10.10 4.73 -7.50
C ILE A 194 -9.49 4.08 -8.75
N ASN A 195 -10.31 3.74 -9.73
CA ASN A 195 -9.89 3.06 -10.95
C ASN A 195 -10.12 3.98 -12.15
N ALA A 196 -9.11 4.18 -12.99
CA ALA A 196 -9.26 4.67 -14.36
C ALA A 196 -8.94 3.53 -15.32
N ASP A 197 -9.84 3.34 -16.28
CA ASP A 197 -9.71 2.36 -17.35
C ASP A 197 -9.35 3.13 -18.62
N CYS A 198 -8.44 2.60 -19.44
CA CYS A 198 -8.00 3.20 -20.71
C CYS A 198 -9.12 3.65 -21.65
N GLU A 199 -10.29 2.99 -21.58
CA GLU A 199 -11.44 3.35 -22.43
C GLU A 199 -12.33 4.44 -21.81
N LYS A 200 -12.07 4.86 -20.57
CA LYS A 200 -12.90 5.77 -19.79
C LYS A 200 -12.15 7.06 -19.48
N ASP A 201 -12.66 8.17 -20.00
CA ASP A 201 -12.17 9.52 -19.67
C ASP A 201 -12.62 10.00 -18.26
N ALA A 202 -12.61 9.11 -17.28
CA ALA A 202 -12.97 9.40 -15.90
C ALA A 202 -12.44 8.33 -14.93
N PHE A 203 -12.13 8.76 -13.72
CA PHE A 203 -11.94 7.85 -12.60
C PHE A 203 -13.30 7.39 -12.06
N LEU A 204 -13.41 6.09 -11.79
CA LEU A 204 -14.51 5.45 -11.11
C LEU A 204 -14.11 5.17 -9.66
N ILE A 205 -14.92 5.64 -8.73
CA ILE A 205 -14.75 5.35 -7.30
C ILE A 205 -15.70 4.21 -6.97
N GLN A 206 -15.16 3.10 -6.47
CA GLN A 206 -15.92 1.88 -6.22
C GLN A 206 -15.56 1.29 -4.87
N LYS A 207 -16.49 0.54 -4.28
CA LYS A 207 -16.20 -0.37 -3.17
C LYS A 207 -16.23 -1.79 -3.71
N ILE A 208 -15.15 -2.52 -3.49
CA ILE A 208 -14.99 -3.91 -3.95
C ILE A 208 -14.95 -4.80 -2.72
N GLU A 209 -15.79 -5.83 -2.71
CA GLU A 209 -15.71 -6.89 -1.71
C GLU A 209 -14.64 -7.90 -2.13
N ALA A 210 -13.65 -8.12 -1.26
CA ALA A 210 -12.55 -9.03 -1.52
C ALA A 210 -13.02 -10.49 -1.57
N ARG A 211 -12.91 -11.09 -2.75
CA ARG A 211 -13.24 -12.51 -3.00
C ARG A 211 -11.96 -13.34 -3.06
N ARG A 212 -11.53 -13.90 -1.91
CA ARG A 212 -10.47 -14.92 -1.85
C ARG A 212 -10.97 -16.28 -2.34
#